data_AF-A0A7G8ESQ1-F1
#
_entry.id   AF-A0A7G8ESQ1-F1
#
_cell.length_a   1.000
_cell.length_b   1.000
_cell.length_c   1.000
_cell.angle_alpha   90.00
_cell.angle_beta   90.00
_cell.angle_gamma   90.00
#
_symmetry.space_group_name_H-M   'P 1'
#
loop_
_entity.id
_entity.type
_entity.pdbx_description
1 polymer ?
#
loop_
_entity_poly.entity_id
_entity_poly.type
_entity_poly.pdbx_seq_one_letter_code
_entity_poly.pdbx_strand_id
1 'polypeptide(L)'
;MLINDEKEFGITVHYIDDGVDTGDIVLQRTYPISDSDDYGSLLATAYGECPLLLHEAIKLIKSGQASRLPQKSVQPCGSIYSQRRLGDETIDWNSSSREIFNFVRALSYPGPLAQTKFKGINVYIAKAELVDGAPKYKCIPGALLARDDFGFLVKTGDSYIRIVEWISESRLYVGERFF
;
A
#
# COMPACT_ATOMS: atom_id res chain seq x y z
N MET A 1 -3.91 -4.31 0.22
CA MET A 1 -3.77 -4.35 1.69
C MET A 1 -3.37 -2.97 2.21
N LEU A 2 -2.16 -2.48 1.93
CA LEU A 2 -1.73 -1.14 2.35
C LEU A 2 -2.69 0.00 1.93
N ILE A 3 -3.14 0.01 0.66
CA ILE A 3 -4.12 1.00 0.15
C ILE A 3 -5.41 0.99 0.99
N ASN A 4 -5.89 -0.18 1.40
CA ASN A 4 -7.15 -0.35 2.14
C ASN A 4 -7.01 -0.17 3.65
N ASP A 5 -5.83 0.25 4.12
CA ASP A 5 -5.52 0.43 5.54
C ASP A 5 -5.58 -0.82 6.42
N GLU A 6 -5.43 -2.01 5.82
CA GLU A 6 -5.44 -3.28 6.55
C GLU A 6 -4.39 -3.31 7.66
N LYS A 7 -4.72 -3.93 8.79
CA LYS A 7 -3.84 -4.05 9.96
C LYS A 7 -2.99 -5.32 9.97
N GLU A 8 -3.23 -6.21 9.03
CA GLU A 8 -2.45 -7.41 8.83
C GLU A 8 -2.47 -7.83 7.36
N PHE A 9 -1.48 -8.63 6.97
CA PHE A 9 -1.52 -9.39 5.73
C PHE A 9 -1.25 -10.87 5.98
N GLY A 10 -1.68 -11.71 5.04
CA GLY A 10 -1.58 -13.15 5.13
C GLY A 10 -0.76 -13.77 4.01
N ILE A 11 -0.09 -14.88 4.33
CA ILE A 11 0.48 -15.81 3.35
C ILE A 11 -0.29 -17.12 3.48
N THR A 12 -0.76 -17.64 2.35
CA THR A 12 -1.62 -18.82 2.28
C THR A 12 -0.99 -19.84 1.35
N VAL A 13 -0.90 -21.09 1.80
CA VAL A 13 -0.71 -22.25 0.92
C VAL A 13 -2.08 -22.89 0.73
N HIS A 14 -2.51 -22.99 -0.53
CA HIS A 14 -3.78 -23.61 -0.89
C HIS A 14 -3.61 -24.56 -2.07
N TYR A 15 -4.60 -25.42 -2.29
CA TYR A 15 -4.65 -26.27 -3.48
C TYR A 15 -5.00 -25.45 -4.72
N ILE A 16 -4.49 -25.88 -5.87
CA ILE A 16 -4.91 -25.35 -7.17
C ILE A 16 -6.18 -26.09 -7.61
N ASP A 17 -7.17 -25.34 -8.08
CA ASP A 17 -8.38 -25.82 -8.74
C ASP A 17 -8.61 -25.03 -10.04
N ASP A 18 -9.78 -25.19 -10.67
CA ASP A 18 -10.10 -24.54 -11.96
C ASP A 18 -10.32 -23.02 -11.85
N GLY A 19 -10.41 -22.47 -10.64
CA GLY A 19 -10.60 -21.04 -10.41
C GLY A 19 -9.31 -20.29 -10.10
N VAL A 20 -9.41 -18.97 -9.95
CA VAL A 20 -8.28 -18.10 -9.57
C VAL A 20 -8.29 -17.94 -8.06
N ASP A 21 -7.24 -18.46 -7.42
CA ASP A 21 -7.04 -18.39 -5.96
C ASP A 21 -8.20 -18.96 -5.13
N THR A 22 -8.91 -20.00 -5.61
CA THR A 22 -10.14 -20.52 -4.96
C THR A 22 -10.00 -21.84 -4.20
N GLY A 23 -8.94 -22.61 -4.43
CA GLY A 23 -8.84 -23.95 -3.85
C GLY A 23 -8.65 -23.96 -2.32
N ASP A 24 -8.90 -25.12 -1.70
CA ASP A 24 -8.87 -25.26 -0.23
C ASP A 24 -7.53 -24.86 0.38
N ILE A 25 -7.58 -24.17 1.52
CA ILE A 25 -6.40 -23.78 2.31
C ILE A 25 -5.79 -25.01 2.98
N VAL A 26 -4.47 -25.11 2.90
CA VAL A 26 -3.63 -26.06 3.64
C VAL A 26 -3.08 -25.41 4.91
N LEU A 27 -2.45 -24.25 4.76
CA LEU A 27 -1.89 -23.44 5.84
C LEU A 27 -2.05 -21.96 5.54
N GLN A 28 -2.20 -21.16 6.58
CA GLN A 28 -2.24 -19.71 6.49
C GLN A 28 -1.56 -19.10 7.71
N ARG A 29 -0.80 -18.02 7.51
CA ARG A 29 -0.22 -17.19 8.58
C ARG A 29 -0.49 -15.73 8.30
N THR A 30 -0.79 -14.98 9.35
CA THR A 30 -0.94 -13.52 9.28
C THR A 30 0.24 -12.81 9.95
N TYR A 31 0.49 -11.59 9.50
CA TYR A 31 1.57 -10.73 9.95
C TYR A 31 1.01 -9.31 10.12
N PRO A 32 1.33 -8.62 11.22
CA PRO A 32 0.82 -7.27 11.46
C PRO A 32 1.38 -6.27 10.44
N ILE A 33 0.58 -5.26 10.13
CA ILE A 33 0.98 -4.09 9.33
C ILE A 33 0.94 -2.88 10.26
N SER A 34 2.07 -2.20 10.39
CA SER A 34 2.23 -0.94 11.09
C SER A 34 2.26 0.24 10.12
N ASP A 35 2.29 1.46 10.66
CA ASP A 35 2.46 2.67 9.84
C ASP A 35 3.90 2.86 9.35
N SER A 36 4.88 2.17 9.93
CA SER A 36 6.24 2.13 9.39
C SER A 36 6.41 1.18 8.20
N ASP A 37 5.43 0.30 7.96
CA ASP A 37 5.48 -0.63 6.84
C ASP A 37 5.04 0.02 5.53
N ASP A 38 5.63 -0.47 4.46
CA ASP A 38 5.47 -0.05 3.08
C ASP A 38 5.54 -1.28 2.16
N TYR A 39 5.45 -1.06 0.84
CA TYR A 39 5.43 -2.19 -0.09
C TYR A 39 6.70 -3.05 0.01
N GLY A 40 7.87 -2.43 0.08
CA GLY A 40 9.16 -3.13 0.15
C GLY A 40 9.32 -3.99 1.41
N SER A 41 8.93 -3.47 2.57
CA SER A 41 9.00 -4.19 3.86
C SER A 41 8.03 -5.37 3.94
N LEU A 42 6.79 -5.21 3.46
CA LEU A 42 5.84 -6.33 3.40
C LEU A 42 6.31 -7.40 2.41
N LEU A 43 6.86 -6.97 1.26
CA LEU A 43 7.42 -7.87 0.27
C LEU A 43 8.62 -8.65 0.83
N ALA A 44 9.52 -8.00 1.59
CA ALA A 44 10.66 -8.66 2.24
C ALA A 44 10.19 -9.72 3.25
N THR A 45 9.17 -9.42 4.05
CA THR A 45 8.56 -10.38 4.98
C THR A 45 7.98 -11.56 4.21
N ALA A 46 7.23 -11.31 3.14
CA ALA A 46 6.67 -12.36 2.29
C ALA A 46 7.76 -13.25 1.68
N TYR A 47 8.86 -12.68 1.19
CA TYR A 47 9.99 -13.45 0.65
C TYR A 47 10.64 -14.37 1.68
N GLY A 48 10.73 -13.95 2.94
CA GLY A 48 11.27 -14.78 4.02
C GLY A 48 10.32 -15.91 4.44
N GLU A 49 9.03 -15.60 4.55
CA GLU A 49 8.05 -16.49 5.19
C GLU A 49 7.39 -17.48 4.22
N CYS A 50 7.19 -17.10 2.95
CA CYS A 50 6.63 -17.98 1.91
C CYS A 50 7.32 -19.35 1.81
N PRO A 51 8.66 -19.45 1.68
CA PRO A 51 9.32 -20.74 1.54
C PRO A 51 9.21 -21.61 2.80
N LEU A 52 9.19 -20.99 3.99
CA LEU A 52 9.04 -21.70 5.26
C LEU A 52 7.64 -22.32 5.37
N LEU A 53 6.60 -21.53 5.08
CA LEU A 53 5.22 -21.98 5.11
C LEU A 53 4.95 -23.07 4.05
N LEU A 54 5.50 -22.91 2.85
CA LEU A 54 5.38 -23.90 1.78
C LEU A 54 6.05 -25.21 2.16
N HIS A 55 7.25 -25.17 2.74
CA HIS A 55 7.96 -26.37 3.17
C HIS A 55 7.18 -27.14 4.26
N GLU A 56 6.56 -26.43 5.19
CA GLU A 56 5.70 -27.03 6.21
C GLU A 56 4.46 -27.69 5.59
N ALA A 57 3.79 -27.00 4.67
CA ALA A 57 2.64 -27.54 3.95
C ALA A 57 3.00 -28.82 3.19
N ILE A 58 4.15 -28.85 2.50
CA ILE A 58 4.64 -30.04 1.79
C ILE A 58 4.85 -31.22 2.75
N LYS A 59 5.40 -30.98 3.94
CA LYS A 59 5.57 -32.02 4.96
C LYS A 59 4.23 -32.59 5.42
N LEU A 60 3.26 -31.73 5.71
CA LEU A 60 1.90 -32.14 6.12
C LEU A 60 1.21 -32.95 5.02
N ILE A 61 1.34 -32.53 3.77
CA ILE A 61 0.79 -33.25 2.62
C ILE A 61 1.43 -34.64 2.50
N LYS A 62 2.77 -34.71 2.58
CA LYS A 62 3.51 -35.98 2.46
C LYS A 62 3.18 -36.96 3.58
N SER A 63 2.92 -36.47 4.80
CA SER A 63 2.54 -37.31 5.94
C SER A 63 1.04 -37.64 6.00
N GLY A 64 0.23 -37.15 5.06
CA GLY A 64 -1.22 -37.34 5.06
C GLY A 64 -1.96 -36.58 6.17
N GLN A 65 -1.35 -35.53 6.73
CA GLN A 65 -1.89 -34.73 7.84
C GLN A 65 -2.41 -33.35 7.40
N ALA A 66 -2.26 -32.99 6.12
CA ALA A 66 -2.77 -31.72 5.60
C ALA A 66 -4.30 -31.66 5.67
N SER A 67 -4.82 -30.69 6.41
CA SER A 67 -6.24 -30.33 6.38
C SER A 67 -6.60 -29.62 5.09
N ARG A 68 -7.85 -29.76 4.65
CA ARG A 68 -8.47 -28.97 3.58
C ARG A 68 -9.52 -28.06 4.19
N LEU A 69 -9.22 -26.77 4.25
CA LEU A 69 -10.17 -25.76 4.74
C LEU A 69 -10.74 -24.99 3.53
N PRO A 70 -12.02 -25.18 3.17
CA PRO A 70 -12.62 -24.46 2.05
C PRO A 70 -12.57 -22.94 2.28
N GLN A 71 -12.03 -22.17 1.32
CA GLN A 71 -11.91 -20.72 1.47
C GLN A 71 -13.24 -20.01 1.77
N LYS A 72 -14.34 -20.49 1.18
CA LYS A 72 -15.69 -19.98 1.40
C LYS A 72 -16.16 -20.07 2.86
N SER A 73 -15.58 -20.97 3.65
CA SER A 73 -15.88 -21.09 5.08
C SER A 73 -15.17 -20.03 5.94
N VAL A 74 -14.06 -19.47 5.44
CA VAL A 74 -13.30 -18.40 6.10
C VAL A 74 -13.83 -17.04 5.67
N GLN A 75 -14.00 -16.83 4.37
CA GLN A 75 -14.51 -15.57 3.81
C GLN A 75 -15.49 -15.86 2.67
N PRO A 76 -16.81 -15.87 2.94
CA PRO A 76 -17.83 -16.30 1.99
C PRO A 76 -17.85 -15.52 0.66
N CYS A 77 -17.53 -14.22 0.71
CA CYS A 77 -17.60 -13.34 -0.45
C CYS A 77 -16.25 -13.15 -1.16
N GLY A 78 -15.13 -13.62 -0.57
CA GLY A 78 -13.78 -13.28 -1.02
C GLY A 78 -13.58 -11.77 -1.22
N SER A 79 -12.42 -11.40 -1.76
CA SER A 79 -12.21 -10.08 -2.35
C SER A 79 -11.23 -10.24 -3.50
N ILE A 80 -11.58 -9.73 -4.68
CA ILE A 80 -10.77 -9.82 -5.89
C ILE A 80 -10.37 -8.40 -6.28
N TYR A 81 -9.08 -8.21 -6.53
CA TYR A 81 -8.51 -6.95 -6.99
C TYR A 81 -7.91 -7.17 -8.38
N SER A 82 -8.15 -6.24 -9.29
CA SER A 82 -7.53 -6.29 -10.62
C SER A 82 -6.03 -6.02 -10.53
N GLN A 83 -5.27 -6.55 -11.48
CA GLN A 83 -3.90 -6.14 -11.70
C GLN A 83 -3.84 -4.63 -11.96
N ARG A 84 -2.94 -3.93 -11.26
CA ARG A 84 -2.70 -2.50 -11.47
C ARG A 84 -2.06 -2.23 -12.82
N ARG A 85 -2.37 -1.08 -13.42
CA ARG A 85 -1.91 -0.64 -14.73
C ARG A 85 -1.29 0.76 -14.64
N LEU A 86 -0.57 1.14 -15.69
CA LEU A 86 -0.08 2.51 -15.85
C LEU A 86 -1.26 3.50 -15.73
N GLY A 87 -1.06 4.53 -14.93
CA GLY A 87 -2.06 5.53 -14.59
C GLY A 87 -2.70 5.31 -13.22
N ASP A 88 -2.78 4.07 -12.72
CA ASP A 88 -3.37 3.77 -11.41
C ASP A 88 -2.54 4.37 -10.26
N GLU A 89 -1.28 4.69 -10.51
CA GLU A 89 -0.34 5.32 -9.57
C GLU A 89 -0.56 6.82 -9.35
N THR A 90 -1.58 7.43 -9.96
CA THR A 90 -1.86 8.86 -9.79
C THR A 90 -2.55 9.15 -8.45
N ILE A 91 -1.99 10.08 -7.68
CA ILE A 91 -2.55 10.53 -6.41
C ILE A 91 -3.81 11.35 -6.66
N ASP A 92 -4.93 10.98 -6.04
CA ASP A 92 -6.07 11.87 -5.88
C ASP A 92 -5.89 12.72 -4.62
N TRP A 93 -5.53 13.99 -4.80
CA TRP A 93 -5.32 14.91 -3.69
C TRP A 93 -6.59 15.20 -2.88
N ASN A 94 -7.79 14.93 -3.43
CA ASN A 94 -9.05 15.10 -2.70
C ASN A 94 -9.27 14.01 -1.64
N SER A 95 -8.52 12.91 -1.69
CA SER A 95 -8.56 11.88 -0.66
C SER A 95 -8.02 12.39 0.67
N SER A 96 -8.42 11.74 1.76
CA SER A 96 -7.94 12.04 3.10
C SER A 96 -6.41 11.85 3.23
N SER A 97 -5.85 12.46 4.26
CA SER A 97 -4.43 12.33 4.60
C SER A 97 -4.02 10.87 4.78
N ARG A 98 -4.88 10.05 5.42
CA ARG A 98 -4.63 8.62 5.62
C ARG A 98 -4.65 7.84 4.33
N GLU A 99 -5.61 8.09 3.45
CA GLU A 99 -5.72 7.42 2.16
C GLU A 99 -4.50 7.72 1.27
N ILE A 100 -4.07 8.99 1.20
CA ILE A 100 -2.89 9.36 0.41
C ILE A 100 -1.62 8.77 1.01
N PHE A 101 -1.47 8.80 2.34
CA PHE A 101 -0.36 8.14 3.04
C PHE A 101 -0.27 6.64 2.70
N ASN A 102 -1.41 5.94 2.79
CA ASN A 102 -1.52 4.52 2.47
C ASN A 102 -1.24 4.24 0.98
N PHE A 103 -1.69 5.11 0.10
CA PHE A 103 -1.44 5.02 -1.33
C PHE A 103 0.05 5.17 -1.64
N VAL A 104 0.73 6.17 -1.06
CA VAL A 104 2.16 6.41 -1.25
C VAL A 104 2.98 5.19 -0.79
N ARG A 105 2.77 4.71 0.45
CA ARG A 105 3.53 3.57 0.98
C ARG A 105 3.22 2.24 0.27
N ALA A 106 2.01 2.09 -0.30
CA ALA A 106 1.65 0.92 -1.09
C ALA A 106 2.37 0.85 -2.44
N LEU A 107 2.85 1.99 -2.95
CA LEU A 107 3.51 2.11 -4.24
C LEU A 107 5.00 2.42 -4.12
N SER A 108 5.53 2.51 -2.90
CA SER A 108 6.94 2.74 -2.64
C SER A 108 7.81 1.65 -3.27
N TYR A 109 9.11 1.92 -3.40
CA TYR A 109 10.06 0.97 -3.97
C TYR A 109 9.94 -0.42 -3.30
N PRO A 110 9.93 -1.53 -4.07
CA PRO A 110 10.23 -1.66 -5.50
C PRO A 110 9.05 -1.42 -6.46
N GLY A 111 7.98 -0.79 -6.00
CA GLY A 111 6.84 -0.37 -6.81
C GLY A 111 7.11 0.83 -7.72
N PRO A 112 6.09 1.29 -8.47
CA PRO A 112 6.22 2.34 -9.49
C PRO A 112 6.34 3.76 -8.92
N LEU A 113 6.24 3.93 -7.60
CA LEU A 113 6.03 5.18 -6.87
C LEU A 113 4.65 5.80 -7.18
N ALA A 114 4.07 6.47 -6.18
CA ALA A 114 2.90 7.28 -6.42
C ALA A 114 3.30 8.51 -7.25
N GLN A 115 2.43 9.01 -8.13
CA GLN A 115 2.74 10.14 -8.99
C GLN A 115 1.68 11.23 -8.90
N THR A 116 2.10 12.46 -9.20
CA THR A 116 1.22 13.62 -9.41
C THR A 116 1.85 14.54 -10.45
N LYS A 117 1.15 15.60 -10.87
CA LYS A 117 1.69 16.57 -11.82
C LYS A 117 1.93 17.92 -11.20
N PHE A 118 3.03 18.56 -11.59
CA PHE A 118 3.34 19.95 -11.29
C PHE A 118 3.66 20.68 -12.59
N LYS A 119 2.83 21.66 -12.96
CA LYS A 119 2.97 22.43 -14.22
C LYS A 119 3.12 21.53 -15.47
N GLY A 120 2.37 20.42 -15.49
CA GLY A 120 2.39 19.44 -16.58
C GLY A 120 3.51 18.41 -16.53
N ILE A 121 4.45 18.53 -15.58
CA ILE A 121 5.58 17.63 -15.40
C ILE A 121 5.27 16.63 -14.28
N ASN A 122 5.66 15.37 -14.48
CA ASN A 122 5.46 14.32 -13.47
C ASN A 122 6.35 14.58 -12.24
N VAL A 123 5.77 14.31 -11.08
CA VAL A 123 6.43 14.30 -9.78
C VAL A 123 6.13 12.97 -9.13
N TYR A 124 7.16 12.23 -8.76
CA TYR A 124 7.01 10.94 -8.10
C TYR A 124 7.21 11.12 -6.61
N ILE A 125 6.28 10.60 -5.81
CA ILE A 125 6.28 10.67 -4.36
C ILE A 125 6.71 9.30 -3.83
N ALA A 126 7.90 9.25 -3.24
CA ALA A 126 8.48 8.01 -2.74
C ALA A 126 8.06 7.73 -1.28
N LYS A 127 7.93 8.79 -0.48
CA LYS A 127 7.59 8.67 0.93
C LYS A 127 6.80 9.87 1.43
N ALA A 128 5.81 9.58 2.27
CA ALA A 128 4.99 10.56 2.94
C ALA A 128 4.81 10.18 4.42
N GLU A 129 4.54 11.18 5.25
CA GLU A 129 4.28 11.03 6.68
C GLU A 129 2.96 11.71 7.04
N LEU A 130 2.23 11.09 7.95
CA LEU A 130 1.13 11.76 8.63
C LEU A 130 1.70 12.78 9.62
N VAL A 131 1.07 13.96 9.68
CA VAL A 131 1.45 14.99 10.66
C VAL A 131 0.59 14.81 11.90
N ASP A 132 1.22 14.51 13.03
CA ASP A 132 0.51 14.32 14.29
C ASP A 132 -0.19 15.61 14.74
N GLY A 133 -1.41 15.46 15.25
CA GLY A 133 -2.25 16.59 15.67
C GLY A 133 -2.64 17.57 14.55
N ALA A 134 -2.46 17.21 13.27
CA ALA A 134 -2.80 18.10 12.16
C ALA A 134 -4.30 18.49 12.20
N PRO A 135 -4.63 19.79 12.24
CA PRO A 135 -6.02 20.21 12.33
C PRO A 135 -6.74 19.96 11.01
N LYS A 136 -8.07 19.87 11.05
CA LYS A 136 -8.87 20.04 9.84
C LYS A 136 -8.53 21.38 9.22
N TYR A 137 -8.15 21.35 7.95
CA TYR A 137 -7.65 22.53 7.28
C TYR A 137 -8.39 22.70 5.96
N LYS A 138 -8.85 23.92 5.67
CA LYS A 138 -9.57 24.25 4.44
C LYS A 138 -8.64 25.01 3.50
N CYS A 139 -8.30 24.38 2.40
CA CYS A 139 -7.54 24.95 1.29
C CYS A 139 -7.77 24.06 0.06
N ILE A 140 -7.14 24.41 -1.06
CA ILE A 140 -7.20 23.65 -2.30
C ILE A 140 -6.35 22.37 -2.15
N PRO A 141 -6.93 21.16 -2.30
CA PRO A 141 -6.15 19.92 -2.30
C PRO A 141 -5.01 19.95 -3.33
N GLY A 142 -3.87 19.38 -2.95
CA GLY A 142 -2.63 19.42 -3.72
C GLY A 142 -1.79 20.69 -3.50
N ALA A 143 -2.29 21.70 -2.76
CA ALA A 143 -1.52 22.91 -2.48
C ALA A 143 -0.28 22.63 -1.61
N LEU A 144 0.87 23.18 -2.03
CA LEU A 144 2.13 23.17 -1.30
C LEU A 144 2.09 24.28 -0.23
N LEU A 145 1.75 23.92 1.01
CA LEU A 145 1.42 24.85 2.09
C LEU A 145 2.64 25.47 2.75
N ALA A 146 3.66 24.65 2.96
CA ALA A 146 4.90 25.05 3.60
C ALA A 146 6.01 24.07 3.21
N ARG A 147 7.25 24.48 3.46
CA ARG A 147 8.43 23.61 3.38
C ARG A 147 9.20 23.77 4.68
N ASP A 148 9.43 22.67 5.38
CA ASP A 148 10.32 22.59 6.53
C ASP A 148 11.59 21.80 6.14
N ASP A 149 12.47 21.54 7.12
CA ASP A 149 13.69 20.76 6.91
C ASP A 149 13.43 19.29 6.56
N PHE A 150 12.21 18.80 6.82
CA PHE A 150 11.81 17.41 6.61
C PHE A 150 11.06 17.20 5.30
N GLY A 151 10.50 18.25 4.69
CA GLY A 151 9.83 18.14 3.40
C GLY A 151 8.78 19.21 3.14
N PHE A 152 7.83 18.88 2.27
CA PHE A 152 6.70 19.76 1.92
C PHE A 152 5.45 19.33 2.68
N LEU A 153 4.76 20.30 3.29
CA LEU A 153 3.40 20.09 3.75
C LEU A 153 2.44 20.31 2.58
N VAL A 154 1.64 19.29 2.27
CA VAL A 154 0.77 19.29 1.10
C VAL A 154 -0.67 19.06 1.52
N LYS A 155 -1.56 19.93 1.05
CA LYS A 155 -2.98 19.87 1.35
C LYS A 155 -3.60 18.59 0.79
N THR A 156 -4.38 17.90 1.61
CA THR A 156 -5.20 16.73 1.24
C THR A 156 -6.69 17.07 1.33
N GLY A 157 -7.60 16.10 1.25
CA GLY A 157 -9.04 16.34 1.40
C GLY A 157 -9.46 16.88 2.78
N ASP A 158 -8.80 16.44 3.85
CA ASP A 158 -9.22 16.70 5.24
C ASP A 158 -8.27 17.64 6.01
N SER A 159 -6.96 17.44 5.84
CA SER A 159 -5.90 18.17 6.53
C SER A 159 -4.73 18.36 5.56
N TYR A 160 -3.53 17.93 5.92
CA TYR A 160 -2.33 17.93 5.10
C TYR A 160 -1.41 16.78 5.53
N ILE A 161 -0.58 16.32 4.59
CA ILE A 161 0.48 15.34 4.83
C ILE A 161 1.85 15.97 4.59
N ARG A 162 2.90 15.35 5.12
CA ARG A 162 4.27 15.72 4.75
C ARG A 162 4.77 14.79 3.65
N ILE A 163 5.22 15.36 2.55
CA ILE A 163 6.01 14.66 1.53
C ILE A 163 7.47 14.81 1.90
N VAL A 164 8.13 13.69 2.23
CA VAL A 164 9.52 13.68 2.71
C VAL A 164 10.52 13.30 1.63
N GLU A 165 10.13 12.43 0.70
CA GLU A 165 10.98 12.01 -0.42
C GLU A 165 10.19 12.03 -1.72
N TRP A 166 10.75 12.71 -2.72
CA TRP A 166 10.15 12.85 -4.04
C TRP A 166 11.22 12.99 -5.13
N ILE A 167 10.82 12.72 -6.37
CA ILE A 167 11.63 12.88 -7.58
C ILE A 167 10.88 13.85 -8.49
N SER A 168 11.54 14.95 -8.87
CA SER A 168 10.99 15.93 -9.81
C SER A 168 12.09 16.59 -10.63
N GLU A 169 11.81 16.80 -11.91
CA GLU A 169 12.62 17.65 -12.79
C GLU A 169 12.36 19.16 -12.56
N SER A 170 11.28 19.50 -11.85
CA SER A 170 10.90 20.87 -11.53
C SER A 170 11.16 21.20 -10.07
N ARG A 171 11.62 22.43 -9.83
CA ARG A 171 11.65 22.96 -8.46
C ARG A 171 10.23 23.25 -8.00
N LEU A 172 9.86 22.64 -6.87
CA LEU A 172 8.59 22.86 -6.20
C LEU A 172 8.67 24.13 -5.32
N TYR A 173 7.58 24.90 -5.27
CA TYR A 173 7.49 26.14 -4.50
C TYR A 173 6.24 26.18 -3.64
N VAL A 174 6.38 26.72 -2.43
CA VAL A 174 5.24 26.98 -1.55
C VAL A 174 4.28 27.99 -2.20
N GLY A 175 2.97 27.78 -2.03
CA GLY A 175 1.91 28.58 -2.63
C GLY A 175 1.44 28.08 -4.01
N GLU A 176 2.18 27.16 -4.63
CA GLU A 176 1.73 26.45 -5.83
C GLU A 176 0.95 25.18 -5.46
N ARG A 177 0.52 24.40 -6.46
CA ARG A 177 -0.21 23.14 -6.22
C ARG A 177 0.13 22.05 -7.23
N PHE A 178 -0.06 20.82 -6.78
CA PHE A 178 -0.14 19.64 -7.62
C PHE A 178 -1.51 19.50 -8.30
N PHE A 179 -1.54 18.65 -9.33
CA PHE A 179 -2.70 18.28 -10.12
C PHE A 179 -2.79 16.76 -10.27
#